data_AF-A0A7S3Y532-F1
#
_entry.id   AF-A0A7S3Y532-F1
#
_cell.length_a   1.000
_cell.length_b   1.000
_cell.length_c   1.000
_cell.angle_alpha   90.00
_cell.angle_beta   90.00
_cell.angle_gamma   90.00
#
_symmetry.space_group_name_H-M   'P 1'
#
loop_
_entity.id
_entity.type
_entity.pdbx_description
1 polymer ?
#
loop_
_entity_poly.entity_id
_entity_poly.type
_entity_poly.pdbx_seq_one_letter_code
_entity_poly.pdbx_strand_id
1 'polypeptide(L)'
;MNSHCNILIMCLFTNYFPQPPAKYLTEEQVNASTEVYDKTNSIQRKLLTLTLATVDRTFANLVTYLKEKDMYDNTLIVVASDNGGCSNEMGSSYPLRGQKYTMFEGGLRVNAFVTGGYLPESTRGRSLDCMFHNVDWLPTLVAGAVGADPEALGPLDGVNHWDDLVMGMDATPQCYRDEMIHTIEVGVEAPTYVKGESSGSAIDSLRAGLRMGDYKLVYGEQLSGWWSDVEYSPTECYGAATTIFVPYGYVFNIAEDFTERTNLMDMVDDTILSKLWQR
;
A
#
# COMPACT_ATOMS: atom_id res chain seq x y z
N MET A 1 -8.24 -4.81 32.92
CA MET A 1 -9.23 -5.04 31.83
C MET A 1 -8.78 -6.31 31.13
N ASN A 2 -9.39 -7.46 31.45
CA ASN A 2 -9.10 -8.74 30.78
C ASN A 2 -10.24 -9.06 29.81
N SER A 3 -10.42 -8.23 28.79
CA SER A 3 -11.30 -8.51 27.66
C SER A 3 -10.41 -8.71 26.44
N HIS A 4 -10.37 -9.94 25.93
CA HIS A 4 -9.61 -10.29 24.73
C HIS A 4 -10.07 -9.44 23.54
N CYS A 5 -9.21 -8.62 22.95
CA CYS A 5 -9.54 -7.86 21.73
C CYS A 5 -9.86 -8.81 20.57
N ASN A 6 -10.99 -8.62 19.89
CA ASN A 6 -11.26 -9.26 18.61
C ASN A 6 -10.48 -8.51 17.51
N ILE A 7 -9.67 -9.22 16.74
CA ILE A 7 -8.90 -8.63 15.65
C ILE A 7 -9.49 -9.08 14.32
N LEU A 8 -9.89 -8.12 13.49
CA LEU A 8 -10.29 -8.37 12.12
C LEU A 8 -9.31 -7.68 11.17
N ILE A 9 -8.64 -8.46 10.31
CA ILE A 9 -7.72 -7.94 9.29
C ILE A 9 -8.38 -8.12 7.92
N MET A 10 -8.59 -7.03 7.21
CA MET A 10 -9.14 -7.01 5.87
C MET A 10 -8.08 -6.57 4.87
N CYS A 11 -7.60 -7.53 4.09
CA CYS A 11 -6.76 -7.27 2.94
C CYS A 11 -7.64 -7.06 1.71
N LEU A 12 -7.56 -5.90 1.08
CA LEU A 12 -8.33 -5.59 -0.11
C LEU A 12 -7.59 -6.09 -1.35
N PHE A 13 -8.28 -6.89 -2.15
CA PHE A 13 -7.81 -7.38 -3.44
C PHE A 13 -8.96 -7.34 -4.44
N THR A 14 -8.75 -6.66 -5.56
CA THR A 14 -9.78 -6.55 -6.61
C THR A 14 -9.23 -7.00 -7.94
N ASN A 15 -9.36 -8.29 -8.21
CA ASN A 15 -9.23 -8.84 -9.55
C ASN A 15 -10.61 -9.26 -10.04
N TYR A 16 -10.92 -8.96 -11.30
CA TYR A 16 -12.19 -9.29 -11.98
C TYR A 16 -13.37 -8.37 -11.59
N PHE A 17 -14.06 -7.83 -12.61
CA PHE A 17 -15.14 -6.84 -12.43
C PHE A 17 -16.50 -7.35 -12.92
N PRO A 18 -17.07 -8.40 -12.30
CA PRO A 18 -18.45 -8.72 -12.59
C PRO A 18 -19.34 -7.59 -12.07
N GLN A 19 -20.42 -7.27 -12.79
CA GLN A 19 -21.47 -6.38 -12.29
C GLN A 19 -21.91 -6.90 -10.90
N PRO A 20 -21.73 -6.14 -9.81
CA PRO A 20 -22.15 -6.61 -8.50
C PRO A 20 -23.69 -6.67 -8.46
N PRO A 21 -24.28 -7.59 -7.67
CA PRO A 21 -25.72 -7.66 -7.54
C PRO A 21 -26.29 -6.33 -7.02
N ALA A 22 -27.28 -5.77 -7.72
CA ALA A 22 -27.85 -4.45 -7.41
C ALA A 22 -28.33 -4.29 -5.95
N LYS A 23 -28.70 -5.38 -5.29
CA LYS A 23 -29.11 -5.38 -3.86
C LYS A 23 -28.02 -4.91 -2.89
N TYR A 24 -26.76 -4.88 -3.31
CA TYR A 24 -25.63 -4.43 -2.49
C TYR A 24 -25.23 -2.98 -2.76
N LEU A 25 -25.93 -2.27 -3.64
CA LEU A 25 -25.59 -0.91 -4.04
C LEU A 25 -26.73 0.05 -3.76
N THR A 26 -26.38 1.28 -3.38
CA THR A 26 -27.34 2.39 -3.32
C THR A 26 -27.47 3.05 -4.69
N GLU A 27 -28.56 3.79 -4.90
CA GLU A 27 -28.74 4.60 -6.11
C GLU A 27 -27.61 5.64 -6.28
N GLU A 28 -27.16 6.23 -5.18
CA GLU A 28 -26.01 7.14 -5.15
C GLU A 28 -24.73 6.48 -5.68
N GLN A 29 -24.42 5.26 -5.24
CA GLN A 29 -23.23 4.52 -5.68
C GLN A 29 -23.30 4.15 -7.17
N VAL A 30 -24.50 3.82 -7.66
CA VAL A 30 -24.74 3.55 -9.10
C VAL A 30 -24.60 4.82 -9.93
N ASN A 31 -25.11 5.95 -9.44
CA ASN A 31 -25.00 7.26 -10.09
C ASN A 31 -23.55 7.73 -10.14
N ALA A 32 -22.82 7.65 -9.02
CA ALA A 32 -21.39 7.98 -8.96
C ALA A 32 -20.57 7.13 -9.96
N SER A 33 -20.87 5.83 -10.05
CA SER A 33 -20.22 4.95 -11.03
C SER A 33 -20.58 5.29 -12.48
N THR A 34 -21.77 5.85 -12.70
CA THR A 34 -22.19 6.33 -14.03
C THR A 34 -21.49 7.63 -14.40
N GLU A 35 -21.31 8.56 -13.47
CA GLU A 35 -20.52 9.78 -13.70
C GLU A 35 -19.06 9.45 -14.06
N VAL A 36 -18.47 8.42 -13.44
CA VAL A 36 -17.12 7.95 -13.80
C VAL A 36 -17.09 7.40 -15.22
N TYR A 37 -18.12 6.67 -15.65
CA TYR A 37 -18.24 6.24 -17.04
C TYR A 37 -18.36 7.44 -17.99
N ASP A 38 -19.18 8.42 -17.66
CA ASP A 38 -19.41 9.59 -18.52
C ASP A 38 -18.13 10.41 -18.71
N LYS A 39 -17.24 10.43 -17.70
CA LYS A 39 -15.93 11.10 -17.77
C LYS A 39 -14.88 10.29 -18.53
N THR A 40 -14.81 8.99 -18.28
CA THR A 40 -13.73 8.12 -18.78
C THR A 40 -14.05 7.42 -20.10
N ASN A 41 -15.33 7.30 -20.43
CA ASN A 41 -15.86 6.38 -21.43
C ASN A 41 -15.37 4.92 -21.24
N SER A 42 -15.11 4.51 -19.99
CA SER A 42 -14.57 3.18 -19.65
C SER A 42 -15.58 2.35 -18.85
N ILE A 43 -16.12 1.30 -19.47
CA ILE A 43 -17.01 0.36 -18.79
C ILE A 43 -16.27 -0.39 -17.68
N GLN A 44 -15.00 -0.73 -17.90
CA GLN A 44 -14.19 -1.44 -16.92
C GLN A 44 -13.97 -0.58 -15.68
N ARG A 45 -13.70 0.72 -15.85
CA ARG A 45 -13.55 1.65 -14.72
C ARG A 45 -14.87 1.79 -13.94
N LYS A 46 -16.02 1.88 -14.63
CA LYS A 46 -17.35 1.82 -14.00
C LYS A 46 -17.55 0.54 -13.18
N LEU A 47 -17.15 -0.61 -13.72
CA LEU A 47 -17.32 -1.88 -13.02
C LEU A 47 -16.40 -1.99 -11.80
N LEU A 48 -15.17 -1.45 -11.87
CA LEU A 48 -14.30 -1.33 -10.72
C LEU A 48 -14.92 -0.43 -9.63
N THR A 49 -15.48 0.73 -9.97
CA THR A 49 -16.10 1.60 -8.95
C THR A 49 -17.30 0.93 -8.29
N LEU A 50 -18.12 0.20 -9.06
CA LEU A 50 -19.21 -0.60 -8.51
C LEU A 50 -18.71 -1.73 -7.60
N THR A 51 -17.58 -2.35 -7.94
CA THR A 51 -16.93 -3.38 -7.11
C THR A 51 -16.47 -2.78 -5.79
N LEU A 52 -15.78 -1.63 -5.82
CA LEU A 52 -15.33 -0.93 -4.61
C LEU A 52 -16.51 -0.46 -3.74
N ALA A 53 -17.58 0.05 -4.34
CA ALA A 53 -18.81 0.40 -3.62
C ALA A 53 -19.46 -0.80 -2.92
N THR A 54 -19.36 -1.99 -3.53
CA THR A 54 -19.85 -3.23 -2.92
C THR A 54 -18.99 -3.65 -1.72
N VAL A 55 -17.66 -3.49 -1.81
CA VAL A 55 -16.75 -3.73 -0.70
C VAL A 55 -17.07 -2.79 0.47
N ASP A 56 -17.23 -1.50 0.19
CA ASP A 56 -17.63 -0.49 1.18
C ASP A 56 -18.96 -0.84 1.86
N ARG A 57 -19.98 -1.22 1.08
CA ARG A 57 -21.27 -1.63 1.64
C ARG A 57 -21.16 -2.91 2.49
N THR A 58 -20.34 -3.86 2.05
CA THR A 58 -20.08 -5.09 2.80
C THR A 58 -19.39 -4.78 4.13
N PHE A 59 -18.47 -3.81 4.15
CA PHE A 59 -17.84 -3.30 5.37
C PHE A 59 -18.88 -2.65 6.30
N ALA A 60 -19.77 -1.80 5.78
CA ALA A 60 -20.84 -1.20 6.57
C ALA A 60 -21.79 -2.24 7.18
N ASN A 61 -22.15 -3.28 6.42
CA ASN A 61 -22.96 -4.40 6.92
C ASN A 61 -22.22 -5.18 8.02
N LEU A 62 -20.91 -5.42 7.86
CA LEU A 62 -20.09 -6.08 8.87
C LEU A 62 -20.03 -5.27 10.17
N VAL A 63 -19.80 -3.97 10.09
CA VAL A 63 -19.82 -3.08 11.26
C VAL A 63 -21.20 -3.09 11.94
N THR A 64 -22.27 -3.07 11.15
CA THR A 64 -23.65 -3.16 11.68
C THR A 64 -23.87 -4.47 12.42
N TYR A 65 -23.47 -5.59 11.82
CA TYR A 65 -23.55 -6.91 12.42
C TYR A 65 -22.74 -6.99 13.73
N LEU A 66 -21.51 -6.48 13.75
CA LEU A 66 -20.69 -6.44 14.97
C LEU A 66 -21.35 -5.63 16.10
N LYS A 67 -22.05 -4.54 15.77
CA LYS A 67 -22.82 -3.75 16.75
C LYS A 67 -24.05 -4.50 17.25
N GLU A 68 -24.81 -5.13 16.35
CA GLU A 68 -25.99 -5.94 16.69
C GLU A 68 -25.65 -7.19 17.54
N LYS A 69 -24.39 -7.63 17.50
CA LYS A 69 -23.86 -8.73 18.30
C LYS A 69 -23.08 -8.30 19.54
N ASP A 70 -23.09 -7.00 19.87
CA ASP A 70 -22.33 -6.45 21.01
C ASP A 70 -20.82 -6.79 20.95
N MET A 71 -20.28 -6.99 19.74
CA MET A 71 -18.87 -7.32 19.50
C MET A 71 -18.04 -6.10 19.11
N TYR A 72 -18.67 -5.05 18.60
CA TYR A 72 -17.99 -3.89 18.01
C TYR A 72 -17.05 -3.18 18.99
N ASP A 73 -17.49 -2.96 20.23
CA ASP A 73 -16.74 -2.23 21.27
C ASP A 73 -15.41 -2.90 21.63
N ASN A 74 -15.31 -4.21 21.42
CA ASN A 74 -14.12 -4.99 21.68
C ASN A 74 -13.45 -5.50 20.38
N THR A 75 -13.74 -4.85 19.24
CA THR A 75 -13.15 -5.21 17.95
C THR A 75 -12.22 -4.10 17.45
N LEU A 76 -10.99 -4.49 17.10
CA LEU A 76 -10.05 -3.71 16.29
C LEU A 76 -10.12 -4.22 14.85
N ILE A 77 -10.29 -3.30 13.90
CA ILE A 77 -10.37 -3.60 12.48
C ILE A 77 -9.18 -2.94 11.79
N VAL A 78 -8.36 -3.74 11.12
CA VAL A 78 -7.26 -3.28 10.26
C VAL A 78 -7.69 -3.46 8.81
N VAL A 79 -7.59 -2.40 8.02
CA VAL A 79 -7.84 -2.45 6.57
C VAL A 79 -6.59 -2.00 5.85
N ALA A 80 -6.12 -2.78 4.89
CA ALA A 80 -4.98 -2.43 4.05
C ALA A 80 -5.14 -3.03 2.64
N SER A 81 -4.59 -2.37 1.62
CA SER A 81 -4.34 -3.01 0.31
C SER A 81 -3.10 -3.90 0.40
N ASP A 82 -3.03 -4.96 -0.42
CA ASP A 82 -1.84 -5.81 -0.53
C ASP A 82 -0.72 -5.15 -1.36
N ASN A 83 -1.10 -4.44 -2.43
CA ASN A 83 -0.20 -3.71 -3.31
C ASN A 83 -0.91 -2.49 -3.92
N GLY A 84 -0.14 -1.67 -4.64
CA GLY A 84 -0.65 -0.56 -5.43
C GLY A 84 -1.59 -0.98 -6.57
N GLY A 85 -2.33 -0.03 -7.14
CA GLY A 85 -3.26 -0.30 -8.23
C GLY A 85 -2.55 -0.80 -9.49
N CYS A 86 -3.26 -1.54 -10.35
CA CYS A 86 -2.75 -2.02 -11.64
C CYS A 86 -3.61 -1.42 -12.76
N SER A 87 -2.99 -0.71 -13.70
CA SER A 87 -3.73 0.01 -14.75
C SER A 87 -4.56 -0.89 -15.67
N ASN A 88 -4.11 -2.11 -16.00
CA ASN A 88 -4.92 -3.07 -16.76
C ASN A 88 -6.16 -3.56 -15.98
N GLU A 89 -6.08 -3.52 -14.65
CA GLU A 89 -7.18 -3.83 -13.73
C GLU A 89 -7.95 -2.54 -13.38
N MET A 90 -7.77 -1.45 -14.14
CA MET A 90 -8.36 -0.14 -13.89
C MET A 90 -8.02 0.48 -12.53
N GLY A 91 -7.12 -0.11 -11.73
CA GLY A 91 -6.68 0.45 -10.45
C GLY A 91 -5.83 1.69 -10.69
N SER A 92 -5.84 2.64 -9.76
CA SER A 92 -5.02 3.86 -9.85
C SER A 92 -4.24 4.09 -8.58
N SER A 93 -2.97 4.47 -8.75
CA SER A 93 -2.08 4.90 -7.68
C SER A 93 -1.78 6.40 -7.75
N TYR A 94 -2.52 7.17 -8.57
CA TYR A 94 -2.33 8.62 -8.67
C TYR A 94 -2.37 9.29 -7.28
N PRO A 95 -1.49 10.25 -6.98
CA PRO A 95 -0.47 10.84 -7.87
C PRO A 95 0.91 10.16 -7.79
N LEU A 96 1.01 9.01 -7.13
CA LEU A 96 2.27 8.28 -6.92
C LEU A 96 2.81 7.75 -8.25
N ARG A 97 4.13 7.63 -8.38
CA ARG A 97 4.75 7.08 -9.59
C ARG A 97 4.63 5.56 -9.60
N GLY A 98 4.51 4.96 -10.78
CA GLY A 98 4.41 3.52 -10.93
C GLY A 98 3.08 2.95 -10.44
N GLN A 99 3.07 1.63 -10.27
CA GLN A 99 1.88 0.82 -10.05
C GLN A 99 2.29 -0.58 -9.56
N LYS A 100 1.35 -1.51 -9.39
CA LYS A 100 1.63 -2.93 -9.10
C LYS A 100 2.82 -3.44 -9.96
N TYR A 101 3.69 -4.24 -9.33
CA TYR A 101 4.97 -4.76 -9.88
C TYR A 101 6.15 -3.77 -9.96
N THR A 102 5.99 -2.53 -9.49
CA THR A 102 7.10 -1.57 -9.46
C THR A 102 7.57 -1.29 -8.04
N MET A 103 8.85 -0.91 -7.90
CA MET A 103 9.43 -0.43 -6.64
C MET A 103 9.17 1.06 -6.39
N PHE A 104 8.40 1.72 -7.26
CA PHE A 104 7.95 3.09 -7.08
C PHE A 104 6.82 3.17 -6.04
N GLU A 105 6.56 4.36 -5.51
CA GLU A 105 5.56 4.57 -4.45
C GLU A 105 4.19 4.02 -4.85
N GLY A 106 3.79 4.15 -6.12
CA GLY A 106 2.52 3.67 -6.62
C GLY A 106 2.39 2.15 -6.67
N GLY A 107 3.47 1.38 -6.51
CA GLY A 107 3.43 -0.08 -6.36
C GLY A 107 3.38 -0.55 -4.91
N LEU A 108 3.97 0.23 -4.00
CA LEU A 108 4.30 -0.20 -2.63
C LEU A 108 3.53 0.58 -1.54
N ARG A 109 3.30 1.89 -1.75
CA ARG A 109 2.56 2.74 -0.81
C ARG A 109 1.08 2.62 -1.09
N VAL A 110 0.38 2.05 -0.11
CA VAL A 110 -1.03 1.68 -0.20
C VAL A 110 -1.88 2.38 0.84
N ASN A 111 -3.19 2.39 0.61
CA ASN A 111 -4.15 2.82 1.62
C ASN A 111 -4.21 1.78 2.74
N ALA A 112 -4.03 2.24 3.99
CA ALA A 112 -4.24 1.45 5.18
C ALA A 112 -4.83 2.32 6.30
N PHE A 113 -5.71 1.75 7.11
CA PHE A 113 -6.27 2.41 8.29
C PHE A 113 -6.67 1.39 9.36
N VAL A 114 -6.76 1.88 10.59
CA VAL A 114 -7.26 1.12 11.74
C VAL A 114 -8.55 1.78 12.23
N THR A 115 -9.55 0.96 12.56
CA THR A 115 -10.85 1.40 13.06
C THR A 115 -11.44 0.36 14.03
N GLY A 116 -12.71 0.52 14.42
CA GLY A 116 -13.41 -0.36 15.35
C GLY A 116 -13.64 0.27 16.72
N GLY A 117 -14.46 -0.40 17.54
CA GLY A 117 -14.83 0.10 18.86
C GLY A 117 -13.70 0.01 19.88
N TYR A 118 -12.75 -0.91 19.68
CA TYR A 118 -11.58 -1.08 20.56
C TYR A 118 -10.60 0.09 20.47
N LEU A 119 -10.59 0.82 19.34
CA LEU A 119 -9.73 1.97 19.15
C LEU A 119 -10.25 3.16 19.99
N PRO A 120 -9.40 3.78 20.84
CA PRO A 120 -9.82 4.90 21.70
C PRO A 120 -10.44 6.04 20.88
N GLU A 121 -11.51 6.66 21.38
CA GLU A 121 -12.15 7.77 20.67
C GLU A 121 -11.20 8.94 20.42
N SER A 122 -10.23 9.16 21.32
CA SER A 122 -9.20 10.20 21.20
C SER A 122 -8.22 10.02 20.04
N THR A 123 -8.23 8.88 19.34
CA THR A 123 -7.35 8.64 18.19
C THR A 123 -8.11 8.63 16.86
N ARG A 124 -9.44 8.67 16.88
CA ARG A 124 -10.26 8.59 15.67
C ARG A 124 -10.16 9.89 14.86
N GLY A 125 -10.05 9.77 13.54
CA GLY A 125 -9.87 10.90 12.63
C GLY A 125 -8.44 11.42 12.53
N ARG A 126 -7.47 10.72 13.11
CA ARG A 126 -6.04 11.03 13.01
C ARG A 126 -5.40 10.35 11.79
N SER A 127 -4.37 10.98 11.24
CA SER A 127 -3.39 10.35 10.35
C SER A 127 -2.06 10.15 11.10
N LEU A 128 -1.44 8.98 10.93
CA LEU A 128 -0.11 8.70 11.46
C LEU A 128 0.92 8.90 10.36
N ASP A 129 1.74 9.94 10.50
CA ASP A 129 2.82 10.26 9.55
C ASP A 129 4.14 9.63 10.00
N CYS A 130 4.15 8.30 10.10
CA CYS A 130 5.34 7.50 10.38
C CYS A 130 5.52 6.45 9.28
N MET A 131 6.73 5.93 9.16
CA MET A 131 6.93 4.72 8.36
C MET A 131 6.26 3.54 9.04
N PHE A 132 5.50 2.79 8.24
CA PHE A 132 4.85 1.55 8.64
C PHE A 132 4.95 0.57 7.47
N HIS A 133 5.40 -0.64 7.74
CA HIS A 133 5.57 -1.71 6.78
C HIS A 133 4.65 -2.89 7.10
N ASN A 134 4.31 -3.72 6.11
CA ASN A 134 3.38 -4.85 6.32
C ASN A 134 3.86 -5.83 7.41
N VAL A 135 5.18 -5.95 7.60
CA VAL A 135 5.79 -6.79 8.63
C VAL A 135 5.60 -6.26 10.06
N ASP A 136 5.20 -4.98 10.21
CA ASP A 136 4.97 -4.36 11.51
C ASP A 136 3.64 -4.76 12.15
N TRP A 137 2.68 -5.23 11.35
CA TRP A 137 1.37 -5.62 11.87
C TRP A 137 1.48 -6.73 12.91
N LEU A 138 2.36 -7.72 12.71
CA LEU A 138 2.52 -8.83 13.64
C LEU A 138 2.97 -8.37 15.04
N PRO A 139 4.14 -7.74 15.22
CA PRO A 139 4.57 -7.29 16.55
C PRO A 139 3.64 -6.24 17.15
N THR A 140 3.04 -5.36 16.32
CA THR A 140 2.11 -4.33 16.78
C THR A 140 0.82 -4.92 17.38
N LEU A 141 0.21 -5.89 16.69
CA LEU A 141 -1.03 -6.52 17.16
C LEU A 141 -0.79 -7.44 18.36
N VAL A 142 0.37 -8.10 18.42
CA VAL A 142 0.77 -8.95 19.56
C VAL A 142 0.95 -8.10 20.82
N ALA A 143 1.72 -7.01 20.72
CA ALA A 143 1.90 -6.10 21.83
C ALA A 143 0.57 -5.49 22.31
N GLY A 144 -0.23 -5.04 21.35
CA GLY A 144 -1.36 -4.17 21.63
C GLY A 144 -2.70 -4.83 21.87
N ALA A 145 -3.10 -5.69 20.94
CA ALA A 145 -4.41 -6.33 20.94
C ALA A 145 -4.39 -7.65 21.73
N VAL A 146 -3.29 -8.40 21.66
CA VAL A 146 -3.10 -9.62 22.46
C VAL A 146 -2.59 -9.29 23.87
N GLY A 147 -1.81 -8.22 24.03
CA GLY A 147 -1.20 -7.85 25.31
C GLY A 147 -0.03 -8.76 25.69
N ALA A 148 0.69 -9.26 24.70
CA ALA A 148 1.83 -10.17 24.88
C ALA A 148 3.12 -9.53 24.36
N ASP A 149 4.26 -10.00 24.85
CA ASP A 149 5.57 -9.55 24.40
C ASP A 149 5.87 -10.08 22.97
N PRO A 150 6.01 -9.21 21.94
CA PRO A 150 6.34 -9.66 20.60
C PRO A 150 7.74 -10.28 20.50
N GLU A 151 8.67 -9.98 21.41
CA GLU A 151 10.00 -10.59 21.41
C GLU A 151 9.94 -12.12 21.65
N ALA A 152 8.87 -12.61 22.27
CA ALA A 152 8.64 -14.03 22.49
C ALA A 152 8.43 -14.83 21.18
N LEU A 153 8.18 -14.15 20.05
CA LEU A 153 8.06 -14.77 18.73
C LEU A 153 9.42 -15.05 18.07
N GLY A 154 10.52 -14.57 18.66
CA GLY A 154 11.86 -14.64 18.09
C GLY A 154 12.22 -13.39 17.26
N PRO A 155 13.31 -13.43 16.48
CA PRO A 155 13.71 -12.31 15.64
C PRO A 155 12.64 -11.97 14.60
N LEU A 156 12.19 -10.71 14.58
CA LEU A 156 11.23 -10.17 13.63
C LEU A 156 11.84 -8.99 12.87
N ASP A 157 11.48 -8.84 11.59
CA ASP A 157 11.83 -7.65 10.79
C ASP A 157 10.89 -6.45 11.07
N GLY A 158 9.79 -6.72 11.78
CA GLY A 158 8.80 -5.74 12.19
C GLY A 158 9.11 -5.08 13.52
N VAL A 159 8.65 -3.85 13.67
CA VAL A 159 8.70 -3.08 14.91
C VAL A 159 7.29 -2.83 15.42
N ASN A 160 7.15 -2.73 16.75
CA ASN A 160 5.87 -2.48 17.39
C ASN A 160 5.51 -0.98 17.32
N HIS A 161 4.39 -0.65 16.68
CA HIS A 161 3.84 0.70 16.60
C HIS A 161 2.58 0.91 17.45
N TRP A 162 2.27 0.01 18.39
CA TRP A 162 0.97 0.04 19.08
C TRP A 162 0.69 1.37 19.77
N ASP A 163 1.68 1.89 20.50
CA ASP A 163 1.55 3.17 21.21
C ASP A 163 1.30 4.33 20.23
N ASP A 164 1.93 4.32 19.06
CA ASP A 164 1.71 5.32 18.01
C ASP A 164 0.28 5.25 17.44
N LEU A 165 -0.33 4.05 17.41
CA LEU A 165 -1.71 3.86 16.93
C LEU A 165 -2.78 4.27 17.96
N VAL A 166 -2.50 4.14 19.25
CA VAL A 166 -3.48 4.38 20.33
C VAL A 166 -3.26 5.66 21.14
N MET A 167 -2.20 6.42 20.86
CA MET A 167 -1.98 7.73 21.46
C MET A 167 -2.98 8.80 20.97
N GLY A 168 -3.40 9.70 21.87
CA GLY A 168 -4.33 10.80 21.56
C GLY A 168 -3.76 11.82 20.55
N MET A 169 -4.63 12.63 19.94
CA MET A 169 -4.26 13.60 18.88
C MET A 169 -3.13 14.58 19.27
N ASP A 170 -3.00 14.93 20.56
CA ASP A 170 -1.98 15.86 21.06
C ASP A 170 -0.60 15.20 21.28
N ALA A 171 -0.50 13.88 21.12
CA ALA A 171 0.74 13.14 21.34
C ALA A 171 1.60 13.07 20.07
N THR A 172 2.90 13.31 20.25
CA THR A 172 3.92 13.15 19.22
C THR A 172 4.25 11.65 19.07
N PRO A 173 4.15 11.08 17.86
CA PRO A 173 4.56 9.70 17.62
C PRO A 173 6.06 9.53 17.84
N GLN A 174 6.45 8.33 18.26
CA GLN A 174 7.87 7.95 18.30
C GLN A 174 8.39 7.58 16.91
N CYS A 175 7.53 7.05 16.02
CA CYS A 175 7.90 6.58 14.69
C CYS A 175 9.08 5.60 14.73
N TYR A 176 8.87 4.45 15.38
CA TYR A 176 9.92 3.45 15.67
C TYR A 176 10.67 2.87 14.46
N ARG A 177 10.15 3.05 13.24
CA ARG A 177 10.77 2.61 12.00
C ARG A 177 11.44 3.77 11.29
N ASP A 178 12.73 3.65 11.05
CA ASP A 178 13.54 4.58 10.24
C ASP A 178 14.09 3.93 8.95
N GLU A 179 13.82 2.65 8.71
CA GLU A 179 14.26 1.90 7.53
C GLU A 179 13.25 0.83 7.11
N MET A 180 13.12 0.58 5.81
CA MET A 180 12.43 -0.59 5.27
C MET A 180 13.06 -1.05 3.96
N ILE A 181 13.45 -2.32 3.89
CA ILE A 181 13.68 -3.02 2.64
C ILE A 181 12.32 -3.42 2.11
N HIS A 182 11.91 -2.87 0.97
CA HIS A 182 10.63 -3.22 0.36
C HIS A 182 10.67 -4.64 -0.18
N THR A 183 11.67 -4.94 -1.02
CA THR A 183 11.96 -6.27 -1.53
C THR A 183 13.28 -6.26 -2.29
N ILE A 184 13.85 -7.46 -2.48
CA ILE A 184 15.00 -7.73 -3.35
C ILE A 184 14.62 -8.96 -4.18
N GLU A 185 14.27 -8.73 -5.44
CA GLU A 185 13.85 -9.77 -6.38
C GLU A 185 15.02 -10.13 -7.29
N VAL A 186 15.46 -11.39 -7.24
CA VAL A 186 16.54 -11.91 -8.11
C VAL A 186 15.94 -12.91 -9.09
N GLY A 187 16.26 -12.79 -10.37
CA GLY A 187 15.80 -13.75 -11.38
C GLY A 187 14.30 -13.65 -11.70
N VAL A 188 13.65 -12.54 -11.34
CA VAL A 188 12.24 -12.31 -11.64
C VAL A 188 12.16 -11.38 -12.85
N GLU A 189 11.78 -11.92 -13.99
CA GLU A 189 11.46 -11.13 -15.19
C GLU A 189 10.25 -10.23 -14.88
N ALA A 190 10.25 -8.97 -15.34
CA ALA A 190 9.06 -8.13 -15.28
C ALA A 190 7.87 -8.86 -15.94
N PRO A 191 6.61 -8.69 -15.49
CA PRO A 191 5.43 -9.38 -16.04
C PRO A 191 5.15 -9.07 -17.53
N THR A 192 5.96 -8.21 -18.13
CA THR A 192 5.96 -7.77 -19.52
C THR A 192 6.89 -8.59 -20.40
N TYR A 193 7.69 -9.50 -19.83
CA TYR A 193 8.63 -10.31 -20.59
C TYR A 193 7.88 -11.33 -21.44
N VAL A 194 7.98 -11.17 -22.75
CA VAL A 194 7.61 -12.21 -23.71
C VAL A 194 8.46 -13.43 -23.36
N LYS A 195 7.80 -14.53 -22.95
CA LYS A 195 8.42 -15.85 -22.75
C LYS A 195 9.42 -16.13 -23.89
N GLY A 196 10.73 -15.98 -23.64
CA GLY A 196 11.77 -16.48 -24.55
C GLY A 196 12.96 -15.58 -24.91
N GLU A 197 13.07 -14.33 -24.44
CA GLU A 197 14.24 -13.47 -24.78
C GLU A 197 15.07 -13.05 -23.56
N SER A 198 15.53 -13.99 -22.73
CA SER A 198 16.44 -13.67 -21.61
C SER A 198 17.75 -13.07 -22.15
N SER A 199 17.91 -11.75 -22.04
CA SER A 199 19.18 -11.08 -22.31
C SER A 199 19.87 -10.65 -21.02
N GLY A 200 20.24 -11.60 -20.16
CA GLY A 200 21.11 -11.24 -19.04
C GLY A 200 21.29 -12.28 -17.94
N SER A 201 22.37 -12.07 -17.19
CA SER A 201 22.70 -12.78 -15.95
C SER A 201 21.61 -12.57 -14.87
N ALA A 202 21.64 -13.36 -13.79
CA ALA A 202 20.74 -13.19 -12.65
C ALA A 202 20.80 -11.78 -12.00
N ILE A 203 21.85 -11.01 -12.29
CA ILE A 203 22.08 -9.65 -11.81
C ILE A 203 21.32 -8.62 -12.66
N ASP A 204 21.11 -8.91 -13.94
CA ASP A 204 20.41 -8.04 -14.90
C ASP A 204 18.88 -8.07 -14.70
N SER A 205 18.38 -9.03 -13.92
CA SER A 205 16.98 -9.18 -13.51
C SER A 205 16.75 -8.84 -12.03
N LEU A 206 17.72 -8.21 -11.38
CA LEU A 206 17.56 -7.72 -10.01
C LEU A 206 16.58 -6.55 -9.99
N ARG A 207 15.64 -6.57 -9.04
CA ARG A 207 14.78 -5.42 -8.72
C ARG A 207 14.80 -5.21 -7.21
N ALA A 208 15.07 -3.99 -6.78
CA ALA A 208 15.10 -3.71 -5.35
C ALA A 208 14.52 -2.33 -5.03
N GLY A 209 13.90 -2.25 -3.86
CA GLY A 209 13.42 -1.01 -3.27
C GLY A 209 13.79 -0.96 -1.79
N LEU A 210 14.28 0.19 -1.34
CA LEU A 210 14.63 0.45 0.06
C LEU A 210 14.20 1.87 0.40
N ARG A 211 13.66 2.09 1.60
CA ARG A 211 13.51 3.43 2.19
C ARG A 211 14.30 3.53 3.49
N MET A 212 15.00 4.64 3.67
CA MET A 212 15.70 5.01 4.90
C MET A 212 15.40 6.48 5.22
N GLY A 213 14.66 6.70 6.30
CA GLY A 213 14.11 8.00 6.66
C GLY A 213 13.31 8.61 5.51
N ASP A 214 13.73 9.79 5.08
CA ASP A 214 13.11 10.53 3.99
C ASP A 214 13.52 10.02 2.60
N TYR A 215 14.59 9.22 2.51
CA TYR A 215 15.16 8.83 1.23
C TYR A 215 14.75 7.43 0.82
N LYS A 216 14.59 7.22 -0.49
CA LYS A 216 14.28 5.93 -1.09
C LYS A 216 15.23 5.63 -2.24
N LEU A 217 15.75 4.40 -2.26
CA LEU A 217 16.52 3.82 -3.34
C LEU A 217 15.64 2.86 -4.15
N VAL A 218 15.65 3.02 -5.47
CA VAL A 218 15.04 2.08 -6.43
C VAL A 218 16.14 1.59 -7.36
N TYR A 219 16.26 0.28 -7.53
CA TYR A 219 17.30 -0.34 -8.34
C TYR A 219 16.74 -1.35 -9.34
N GLY A 220 17.41 -1.46 -10.49
CA GLY A 220 17.20 -2.54 -11.45
C GLY A 220 16.08 -2.27 -12.46
N GLU A 221 15.51 -3.33 -13.02
CA GLU A 221 14.44 -3.22 -14.01
C GLU A 221 13.13 -2.74 -13.36
N GLN A 222 12.45 -1.75 -13.93
CA GLN A 222 11.18 -1.24 -13.42
C GLN A 222 10.20 -0.97 -14.57
N LEU A 223 8.90 -1.05 -14.30
CA LEU A 223 7.93 -0.43 -15.21
C LEU A 223 8.01 1.09 -15.04
N SER A 224 8.11 1.81 -16.14
CA SER A 224 8.19 3.29 -16.14
C SER A 224 6.79 3.90 -16.00
N GLY A 225 6.71 5.13 -15.49
CA GLY A 225 5.53 5.97 -15.67
C GLY A 225 5.06 6.74 -14.43
N TRP A 226 4.56 7.95 -14.67
CA TRP A 226 3.79 8.76 -13.73
C TRP A 226 2.35 8.89 -14.20
N TRP A 227 1.40 8.69 -13.30
CA TRP A 227 0.00 8.95 -13.59
C TRP A 227 -0.23 10.40 -14.04
N SER A 228 -1.02 10.60 -15.11
CA SER A 228 -1.41 11.93 -15.55
C SER A 228 -2.58 12.47 -14.72
N ASP A 229 -3.46 11.57 -14.28
CA ASP A 229 -4.59 11.82 -13.39
C ASP A 229 -5.05 10.50 -12.73
N VAL A 230 -6.16 10.54 -12.00
CA VAL A 230 -6.74 9.39 -11.28
C VAL A 230 -7.26 8.26 -12.18
N GLU A 231 -7.43 8.51 -13.48
CA GLU A 231 -8.07 7.61 -14.44
C GLU A 231 -7.08 7.06 -15.47
N TYR A 232 -6.03 7.82 -15.81
CA TYR A 232 -5.08 7.49 -16.87
C TYR A 232 -3.68 7.22 -16.33
N SER A 233 -3.24 5.97 -16.50
CA SER A 233 -1.84 5.57 -16.36
C SER A 233 -1.11 5.77 -17.69
N PRO A 234 0.14 6.25 -17.70
CA PRO A 234 0.94 6.33 -18.91
C PRO A 234 1.43 4.94 -19.39
N THR A 235 1.31 3.89 -18.57
CA THR A 235 1.83 2.55 -18.87
C THR A 235 0.91 1.44 -18.38
N GLU A 236 0.83 0.38 -19.18
CA GLU A 236 0.16 -0.86 -18.79
C GLU A 236 0.97 -1.58 -17.69
N CYS A 237 0.28 -2.23 -16.77
CA CYS A 237 0.83 -3.04 -15.67
C CYS A 237 1.19 -4.47 -16.12
N TYR A 238 0.48 -5.00 -17.14
CA TYR A 238 0.79 -6.22 -17.88
C TYR A 238 0.90 -5.89 -19.37
N GLY A 239 1.79 -6.56 -20.11
CA GLY A 239 1.87 -6.43 -21.56
C GLY A 239 2.96 -5.47 -22.04
N ALA A 240 2.66 -4.60 -23.02
CA ALA A 240 3.65 -3.75 -23.69
C ALA A 240 4.07 -2.52 -22.87
N ALA A 241 4.22 -2.68 -21.55
CA ALA A 241 4.66 -1.58 -20.69
C ALA A 241 6.08 -1.17 -21.09
N THR A 242 6.34 0.13 -21.03
CA THR A 242 7.70 0.64 -21.16
C THR A 242 8.49 0.28 -19.91
N THR A 243 9.39 -0.69 -20.02
CA THR A 243 10.37 -0.96 -18.97
C THR A 243 11.48 0.08 -19.03
N ILE A 244 11.99 0.46 -17.86
CA ILE A 244 13.22 1.23 -17.70
C ILE A 244 14.20 0.38 -16.91
N PHE A 245 15.45 0.42 -17.31
CA PHE A 245 16.53 -0.18 -16.54
C PHE A 245 17.21 0.92 -15.71
N VAL A 246 17.35 0.67 -14.41
CA VAL A 246 17.94 1.61 -13.44
C VAL A 246 19.27 1.04 -12.92
N PRO A 247 20.33 0.95 -13.76
CA PRO A 247 21.56 0.22 -13.46
C PRO A 247 22.41 0.83 -12.35
N TYR A 248 22.23 2.13 -12.09
CA TYR A 248 22.97 2.87 -11.06
C TYR A 248 22.09 3.24 -9.86
N GLY A 249 20.82 2.81 -9.85
CA GLY A 249 19.85 3.23 -8.86
C GLY A 249 19.25 4.62 -9.13
N TYR A 250 18.05 4.84 -8.60
CA TYR A 250 17.44 6.14 -8.42
C TYR A 250 17.29 6.41 -6.93
N VAL A 251 17.58 7.64 -6.53
CA VAL A 251 17.37 8.10 -5.15
C VAL A 251 16.34 9.22 -5.15
N PHE A 252 15.35 9.13 -4.27
CA PHE A 252 14.30 10.15 -4.11
C PHE A 252 14.24 10.61 -2.66
N ASN A 253 14.02 11.90 -2.42
CA ASN A 253 13.57 12.39 -1.12
C ASN A 253 12.03 12.32 -1.11
N ILE A 254 11.47 11.28 -0.50
CA ILE A 254 10.03 11.01 -0.46
C ILE A 254 9.28 11.99 0.44
N ALA A 255 9.93 12.59 1.45
CA ALA A 255 9.31 13.60 2.30
C ALA A 255 9.01 14.89 1.50
N GLU A 256 9.88 15.24 0.55
CA GLU A 256 9.73 16.44 -0.29
C GLU A 256 9.07 16.14 -1.65
N ASP A 257 9.32 14.96 -2.22
CA ASP A 257 8.85 14.52 -3.54
C ASP A 257 8.36 13.06 -3.48
N PHE A 258 7.21 12.86 -2.84
CA PHE A 258 6.52 11.57 -2.81
C PHE A 258 6.01 11.09 -4.19
N THR A 259 6.16 11.92 -5.23
CA THR A 259 5.84 11.55 -6.62
C THR A 259 7.05 11.09 -7.42
N GLU A 260 8.24 11.03 -6.80
CA GLU A 260 9.47 10.46 -7.37
C GLU A 260 9.82 11.08 -8.73
N ARG A 261 9.66 12.39 -8.88
CA ARG A 261 9.94 13.16 -10.10
C ARG A 261 11.39 13.58 -10.20
N THR A 262 12.06 13.79 -9.07
CA THR A 262 13.43 14.30 -9.01
C THR A 262 14.38 13.20 -8.55
N ASN A 263 15.10 12.60 -9.50
CA ASN A 263 16.18 11.67 -9.15
C ASN A 263 17.38 12.43 -8.58
N LEU A 264 17.75 12.12 -7.35
CA LEU A 264 18.84 12.71 -6.59
C LEU A 264 20.12 11.87 -6.62
N MET A 265 20.19 10.78 -7.40
CA MET A 265 21.36 9.87 -7.40
C MET A 265 22.71 10.60 -7.52
N ASP A 266 22.79 11.65 -8.35
CA ASP A 266 24.02 12.45 -8.58
C ASP A 266 24.09 13.74 -7.74
N MET A 267 23.12 13.96 -6.84
CA MET A 267 22.96 15.21 -6.07
C MET A 267 22.84 14.99 -4.56
N VAL A 268 22.53 13.77 -4.13
CA VAL A 268 22.39 13.41 -2.73
C VAL A 268 23.77 13.33 -2.07
N ASP A 269 23.83 13.65 -0.77
CA ASP A 269 25.06 13.55 0.01
C ASP A 269 25.62 12.11 0.00
N ASP A 270 26.94 11.98 -0.24
CA ASP A 270 27.63 10.69 -0.36
C ASP A 270 27.44 9.80 0.89
N THR A 271 27.24 10.39 2.07
CA THR A 271 27.01 9.61 3.30
C THR A 271 25.61 8.99 3.33
N ILE A 272 24.60 9.67 2.80
CA ILE A 272 23.24 9.11 2.63
C ILE A 272 23.29 8.01 1.59
N LEU A 273 23.92 8.27 0.43
CA LEU A 273 24.05 7.29 -0.63
C LEU A 273 24.76 6.02 -0.14
N SER A 274 25.88 6.19 0.56
CA SER A 274 26.64 5.08 1.14
C SER A 274 25.80 4.25 2.12
N LYS A 275 24.97 4.90 2.95
CA LYS A 275 24.09 4.18 3.88
C LYS A 275 23.02 3.37 3.15
N LEU A 276 22.39 3.93 2.12
CA LEU A 276 21.38 3.23 1.32
C LEU A 276 21.97 1.97 0.67
N TRP A 277 23.19 2.04 0.15
CA TRP A 277 23.85 0.90 -0.52
C TRP A 277 24.49 -0.12 0.44
N GLN A 278 24.73 0.25 1.69
CA GLN A 278 25.28 -0.67 2.71
C GLN A 278 24.23 -1.63 3.28
N ARG A 279 22.94 -1.29 3.15
CA ARG A 279 21.83 -2.14 3.57
C ARG A 279 21.54 -3.21 2.52
#